data_AF-A0A1I6CXP3-F1
#
_entry.id   AF-A0A1I6CXP3-F1
#
_cell.length_a   1.000
_cell.length_b   1.000
_cell.length_c   1.000
_cell.angle_alpha   90.00
_cell.angle_beta   90.00
_cell.angle_gamma   90.00
#
_symmetry.space_group_name_H-M   'P 1'
#
loop_
_entity.id
_entity.type
_entity.pdbx_description
1 polymer ?
#
loop_
_entity_poly.entity_id
_entity_poly.type
_entity_poly.pdbx_seq_one_letter_code
_entity_poly.pdbx_strand_id
1 'polypeptide(L)'
;MKYFIHRDRRDHPFAVVRKTASAEEAFTRDLRWKPSDLLGRADLRIDEVAYESDAGEARAAIEIAVRTERQRGRPRYFALWKRTEFEPRHLHSVLRRTRLGGEEIHTGHSGWVPSRVLRRMEKEDYSSYRALPVSEEEAETIIAGKPARRCFQVLSVEGPNLPFAVVRVNGEHEEAFTRELAWGPSTLLAEVAAHRGRWVEELSADATGDLAAYHLALAQRRLWQRLHWKGAGYFAIFSDAVDALDLANAFALVKGDSWEEYAYRKGAWERCSLLRGISNGGNTYEELPISPDEARLLMERLDNR
;
A
#
# COMPACT_ATOMS: atom_id res chain seq x y z
N MET A 1 10.21 21.59 -19.70
CA MET A 1 8.82 21.63 -20.21
C MET A 1 8.01 22.45 -19.24
N LYS A 2 7.11 23.33 -19.71
CA LYS A 2 6.24 24.14 -18.85
C LYS A 2 4.81 23.64 -18.91
N TYR A 3 4.07 23.83 -17.82
CA TYR A 3 2.67 23.45 -17.73
C TYR A 3 1.79 24.64 -17.37
N PHE A 4 0.59 24.63 -17.94
CA PHE A 4 -0.42 25.65 -17.69
C PHE A 4 -1.78 24.98 -17.48
N ILE A 5 -2.64 25.59 -16.67
CA ILE A 5 -4.01 25.12 -16.44
C ILE A 5 -4.98 26.17 -16.96
N HIS A 6 -5.82 25.77 -17.91
CA HIS A 6 -6.99 26.54 -18.27
C HIS A 6 -8.15 26.17 -17.35
N ARG A 7 -8.78 27.16 -16.73
CA ARG A 7 -9.94 26.98 -15.83
C ARG A 7 -11.22 27.55 -16.43
N ASP A 8 -12.34 26.91 -16.12
CA ASP A 8 -13.66 27.42 -16.46
C ASP A 8 -14.09 28.57 -15.52
N ARG A 9 -15.31 29.09 -15.72
CA ARG A 9 -15.86 30.19 -14.89
C ARG A 9 -16.09 29.81 -13.41
N ARG A 10 -16.05 28.52 -13.08
CA ARG A 10 -16.21 27.99 -11.71
C ARG A 10 -14.86 27.57 -11.11
N ASP A 11 -13.76 27.98 -11.73
CA ASP A 11 -12.39 27.65 -11.32
C ASP A 11 -12.03 26.15 -11.46
N HIS A 12 -12.84 25.36 -12.15
CA HIS A 12 -12.54 23.96 -12.42
C HIS A 12 -11.54 23.83 -13.57
N PRO A 13 -10.56 22.92 -13.48
CA PRO A 13 -9.63 22.69 -14.57
C PRO A 13 -10.39 22.15 -15.79
N PHE A 14 -10.23 22.82 -16.93
CA PHE A 14 -10.89 22.49 -18.20
C PHE A 14 -9.88 21.92 -19.22
N ALA A 15 -8.64 22.42 -19.19
CA ALA A 15 -7.54 21.86 -19.94
C ALA A 15 -6.22 21.99 -19.18
N VAL A 16 -5.31 21.03 -19.38
CA VAL A 16 -3.90 21.18 -19.02
C VAL A 16 -3.12 21.34 -20.31
N VAL A 17 -2.29 22.38 -20.39
CA VAL A 17 -1.44 22.67 -21.56
C VAL A 17 0.00 22.38 -21.18
N ARG A 18 0.73 21.65 -22.03
CA ARG A 18 2.18 21.50 -21.93
C ARG A 18 2.84 22.25 -23.08
N LYS A 19 3.86 23.03 -22.75
CA LYS A 19 4.65 23.81 -23.72
C LYS A 19 6.09 23.32 -23.73
N THR A 20 6.55 22.96 -24.92
CA THR A 20 7.96 22.71 -25.22
C THR A 20 8.48 23.84 -26.12
N ALA A 21 9.77 23.80 -26.47
CA ALA A 21 10.36 24.80 -27.38
C ALA A 21 9.72 24.76 -28.78
N SER A 22 9.24 23.59 -29.23
CA SER A 22 8.77 23.37 -30.59
C SER A 22 7.25 23.17 -30.71
N ALA A 23 6.55 22.88 -29.61
CA ALA A 23 5.13 22.54 -29.67
C ALA A 23 4.35 22.97 -28.42
N GLU A 24 3.07 23.22 -28.64
CA GLU A 24 2.05 23.35 -27.61
C GLU A 24 1.03 22.23 -27.77
N GLU A 25 0.72 21.54 -26.68
CA GLU A 25 -0.32 20.53 -26.67
C GLU A 25 -1.24 20.71 -25.46
N ALA A 26 -2.53 20.44 -25.63
CA ALA A 26 -3.53 20.47 -24.58
C ALA A 26 -4.15 19.10 -24.34
N PHE A 27 -4.29 18.73 -23.07
CA PHE A 27 -5.13 17.66 -22.59
C PHE A 27 -6.47 18.24 -22.16
N THR A 28 -7.53 17.88 -22.87
CA THR A 28 -8.88 18.44 -22.68
C THR A 28 -9.88 17.31 -22.40
N ARG A 29 -11.17 17.63 -22.56
CA ARG A 29 -12.29 16.67 -22.45
C ARG A 29 -12.25 15.52 -23.45
N ASP A 30 -11.37 15.57 -24.44
CA ASP A 30 -11.08 14.45 -25.34
C ASP A 30 -10.22 13.36 -24.69
N LEU A 31 -9.64 13.61 -23.53
CA LEU A 31 -8.77 12.69 -22.76
C LEU A 31 -7.53 12.23 -23.54
N ARG A 32 -7.00 13.11 -24.39
CA ARG A 32 -5.76 12.91 -25.15
C ARG A 32 -5.04 14.23 -25.33
N TRP A 33 -3.71 14.16 -25.34
CA TRP A 33 -2.88 15.28 -25.77
C TRP A 33 -3.07 15.52 -27.26
N LYS A 34 -3.28 16.78 -27.63
CA LYS A 34 -3.35 17.22 -29.03
C LYS A 34 -2.66 18.57 -29.19
N PRO A 35 -2.16 18.90 -30.39
CA PRO A 35 -1.74 20.25 -30.71
C PRO A 35 -2.81 21.29 -30.33
N SER A 36 -2.38 22.42 -29.76
CA SER A 36 -3.28 23.51 -29.34
C SER A 36 -2.68 24.89 -29.58
N ASP A 37 -3.54 25.90 -29.48
CA ASP A 37 -3.24 27.33 -29.55
C ASP A 37 -3.83 28.10 -28.35
N LEU A 38 -4.12 27.41 -27.25
CA LEU A 38 -4.81 27.95 -26.09
C LEU A 38 -4.02 29.07 -25.42
N LEU A 39 -2.69 28.99 -25.38
CA LEU A 39 -1.86 30.03 -24.74
C LEU A 39 -1.92 31.38 -25.48
N GLY A 40 -2.30 31.38 -26.77
CA GLY A 40 -2.46 32.59 -27.57
C GLY A 40 -3.82 33.27 -27.41
N ARG A 41 -4.75 32.66 -26.68
CA ARG A 41 -6.13 33.13 -26.56
C ARG A 41 -6.33 34.05 -25.36
N ALA A 42 -6.49 35.34 -25.63
CA ALA A 42 -6.69 36.37 -24.60
C ALA A 42 -8.03 36.26 -23.84
N ASP A 43 -9.00 35.52 -24.37
CA ASP A 43 -10.31 35.31 -23.74
C ASP A 43 -10.32 34.21 -22.67
N LEU A 44 -9.22 33.46 -22.53
CA LEU A 44 -9.10 32.35 -21.61
C LEU A 44 -8.30 32.74 -20.36
N ARG A 45 -8.77 32.25 -19.20
CA ARG A 45 -7.97 32.26 -17.97
C ARG A 45 -7.05 31.05 -17.98
N ILE A 46 -5.75 31.30 -18.06
CA ILE A 46 -4.70 30.29 -18.07
C ILE A 46 -3.61 30.69 -17.07
N ASP A 47 -3.34 29.79 -16.13
CA ASP A 47 -2.34 29.98 -15.07
C ASP A 47 -1.14 29.05 -15.33
N GLU A 48 0.09 29.59 -15.35
CA GLU A 48 1.31 28.76 -15.33
C GLU A 48 1.45 28.12 -13.95
N VAL A 49 1.74 26.81 -13.91
CA VAL A 49 1.99 26.10 -12.64
C VAL A 49 3.47 25.88 -12.42
N ALA A 50 3.89 26.03 -11.15
CA ALA A 50 5.28 25.88 -10.76
C ALA A 50 5.73 24.40 -10.76
N TYR A 51 4.82 23.48 -10.45
CA TYR A 51 5.14 22.06 -10.28
C TYR A 51 4.35 21.17 -11.24
N GLU A 52 5.00 20.13 -11.75
CA GLU A 52 4.36 19.10 -12.59
C GLU A 52 3.25 18.35 -11.84
N SER A 53 3.37 18.23 -10.50
CA SER A 53 2.32 17.66 -9.65
C SER A 53 1.01 18.41 -9.76
N ASP A 54 1.04 19.75 -9.85
CA ASP A 54 -0.17 20.58 -9.94
C ASP A 54 -0.88 20.37 -11.29
N ALA A 55 -0.09 20.25 -12.37
CA ALA A 55 -0.59 19.88 -13.69
C ALA A 55 -1.16 18.46 -13.69
N GLY A 56 -0.52 17.52 -13.00
CA GLY A 56 -0.99 16.14 -12.84
C GLY A 56 -2.32 16.07 -12.08
N GLU A 57 -2.45 16.83 -10.99
CA GLU A 57 -3.70 16.99 -10.23
C GLU A 57 -4.83 17.56 -11.11
N ALA A 58 -4.56 18.62 -11.85
CA ALA A 58 -5.54 19.24 -12.75
C ALA A 58 -5.97 18.31 -13.88
N ARG A 59 -5.02 17.58 -14.48
CA ARG A 59 -5.30 16.59 -15.51
C ARG A 59 -6.16 15.46 -14.96
N ALA A 60 -5.82 14.93 -13.79
CA ALA A 60 -6.58 13.90 -13.12
C ALA A 60 -8.04 14.34 -12.86
N ALA A 61 -8.22 15.59 -12.40
CA ALA A 61 -9.54 16.17 -12.19
C ALA A 61 -10.36 16.23 -13.48
N ILE A 62 -9.76 16.67 -14.60
CA ILE A 62 -10.40 16.66 -15.93
C ILE A 62 -10.81 15.23 -16.31
N GLU A 63 -9.90 14.26 -16.16
CA GLU A 63 -10.15 12.89 -16.57
C GLU A 63 -11.29 12.25 -15.75
N ILE A 64 -11.25 12.39 -14.43
CA ILE A 64 -12.29 11.89 -13.52
C ILE A 64 -13.65 12.54 -13.83
N ALA A 65 -13.69 13.86 -14.03
CA ALA A 65 -14.93 14.58 -14.33
C ALA A 65 -15.55 14.09 -15.65
N VAL A 66 -14.76 14.08 -16.73
CA VAL A 66 -15.22 13.67 -18.06
C VAL A 66 -15.70 12.22 -18.06
N ARG A 67 -14.95 11.31 -17.42
CA ARG A 67 -15.35 9.89 -17.36
C ARG A 67 -16.63 9.70 -16.53
N THR A 68 -16.77 10.43 -15.42
CA THR A 68 -18.00 10.42 -14.62
C THR A 68 -19.20 10.89 -15.44
N GLU A 69 -19.07 12.01 -16.16
CA GLU A 69 -20.13 12.54 -17.02
C GLU A 69 -20.54 11.55 -18.12
N ARG A 70 -19.57 10.90 -18.78
CA ARG A 70 -19.84 9.91 -19.85
C ARG A 70 -20.62 8.69 -19.36
N GLN A 71 -20.49 8.33 -18.09
CA GLN A 71 -21.20 7.18 -17.50
C GLN A 71 -22.66 7.48 -17.11
N ARG A 72 -23.17 8.70 -17.33
CA ARG A 72 -24.58 9.10 -17.16
C ARG A 72 -25.22 8.62 -15.83
N GLY A 73 -24.43 8.59 -14.75
CA GLY A 73 -24.86 8.04 -13.47
C GLY A 73 -23.71 7.95 -12.46
N ARG A 74 -23.94 7.27 -11.33
CA ARG A 74 -22.86 6.98 -10.38
C ARG A 74 -21.97 5.86 -10.95
N PRO A 75 -20.66 6.09 -11.14
CA PRO A 75 -19.78 5.07 -11.67
C PRO A 75 -19.82 3.79 -10.85
N ARG A 76 -19.87 2.66 -11.54
CA ARG A 76 -19.89 1.34 -10.90
C ARG A 76 -18.49 0.77 -10.74
N TYR A 77 -17.63 0.95 -11.71
CA TYR A 77 -16.27 0.42 -11.74
C TYR A 77 -15.24 1.54 -11.64
N PHE A 78 -14.16 1.25 -10.93
CA PHE A 78 -13.07 2.19 -10.68
C PHE A 78 -11.74 1.47 -10.83
N ALA A 79 -10.81 2.09 -11.53
CA ALA A 79 -9.42 1.70 -11.50
C ALA A 79 -8.64 2.59 -10.52
N LEU A 80 -7.76 2.02 -9.72
CA LEU A 80 -6.87 2.81 -8.87
C LEU A 80 -5.65 3.26 -9.66
N TRP A 81 -5.28 4.51 -9.46
CA TRP A 81 -4.12 5.13 -10.10
C TRP A 81 -3.29 5.85 -9.03
N LYS A 82 -1.97 5.64 -9.00
CA LYS A 82 -1.09 6.31 -8.03
C LYS A 82 -1.13 7.83 -8.23
N ARG A 83 -1.30 8.61 -7.14
CA ARG A 83 -1.39 10.09 -7.24
C ARG A 83 -0.12 10.74 -7.78
N THR A 84 1.02 10.10 -7.57
CA THR A 84 2.35 10.56 -7.98
C THR A 84 2.62 10.37 -9.47
N GLU A 85 1.88 9.50 -10.14
CA GLU A 85 2.05 9.26 -11.56
C GLU A 85 1.31 10.36 -12.35
N PHE A 86 2.01 11.00 -13.29
CA PHE A 86 1.38 12.00 -14.16
C PHE A 86 0.47 11.34 -15.22
N GLU A 87 0.87 10.16 -15.73
CA GLU A 87 0.11 9.33 -16.68
C GLU A 87 -0.25 7.99 -16.05
N PRO A 88 -1.52 7.54 -16.12
CA PRO A 88 -1.95 6.23 -15.61
C PRO A 88 -1.48 5.12 -16.55
N ARG A 89 -0.18 4.84 -16.57
CA ARG A 89 0.37 3.70 -17.34
C ARG A 89 0.16 2.38 -16.62
N HIS A 90 0.09 2.43 -15.29
CA HIS A 90 -0.07 1.26 -14.44
C HIS A 90 -1.24 1.49 -13.48
N LEU A 91 -2.41 1.02 -13.90
CA LEU A 91 -3.57 0.98 -13.00
C LEU A 91 -3.32 -0.11 -11.96
N HIS A 92 -3.48 0.23 -10.68
CA HIS A 92 -3.07 -0.56 -9.52
C HIS A 92 -4.06 -1.66 -9.15
N SER A 93 -5.35 -1.34 -9.10
CA SER A 93 -6.43 -2.27 -8.75
C SER A 93 -7.70 -1.94 -9.50
N VAL A 94 -8.64 -2.87 -9.56
CA VAL A 94 -10.00 -2.61 -10.03
C VAL A 94 -10.97 -2.85 -8.89
N LEU A 95 -11.81 -1.85 -8.62
CA LEU A 95 -12.88 -1.90 -7.65
C LEU A 95 -14.22 -1.74 -8.32
N ARG A 96 -15.26 -2.24 -7.65
CA ARG A 96 -16.63 -1.97 -8.04
C ARG A 96 -17.50 -1.64 -6.85
N ARG A 97 -18.55 -0.86 -7.10
CA ARG A 97 -19.68 -0.72 -6.19
C ARG A 97 -20.74 -1.77 -6.51
N THR A 98 -21.20 -2.47 -5.49
CA THR A 98 -22.30 -3.42 -5.64
C THR A 98 -23.64 -2.69 -5.69
N ARG A 99 -24.69 -3.36 -6.18
CA ARG A 99 -26.05 -2.79 -6.22
C ARG A 99 -26.58 -2.41 -4.83
N LEU A 100 -26.06 -3.06 -3.78
CA LEU A 100 -26.43 -2.83 -2.39
C LEU A 100 -25.56 -1.73 -1.73
N GLY A 101 -24.72 -1.03 -2.48
CA GLY A 101 -23.83 0.01 -1.96
C GLY A 101 -22.59 -0.52 -1.24
N GLY A 102 -22.29 -1.82 -1.38
CA GLY A 102 -21.02 -2.40 -0.98
C GLY A 102 -19.89 -2.03 -1.94
N GLU A 103 -18.67 -2.27 -1.51
CA GLU A 103 -17.46 -2.07 -2.31
C GLU A 103 -16.68 -3.39 -2.34
N GLU A 104 -16.18 -3.73 -3.52
CA GLU A 104 -15.40 -4.95 -3.74
C GLU A 104 -14.18 -4.63 -4.61
N ILE A 105 -13.10 -5.39 -4.43
CA ILE A 105 -11.88 -5.36 -5.23
C ILE A 105 -11.70 -6.71 -5.92
N HIS A 106 -11.23 -6.70 -7.17
CA HIS A 106 -10.97 -7.94 -7.90
C HIS A 106 -9.60 -8.53 -7.50
N THR A 107 -9.57 -9.74 -6.94
CA THR A 107 -8.36 -10.38 -6.42
C THR A 107 -7.70 -11.37 -7.38
N GLY A 108 -8.31 -11.60 -8.56
CA GLY A 108 -7.83 -12.60 -9.51
C GLY A 108 -8.68 -13.86 -9.41
N HIS A 109 -8.08 -14.98 -9.02
CA HIS A 109 -8.75 -16.28 -8.98
C HIS A 109 -9.98 -16.31 -8.05
N SER A 110 -9.94 -15.61 -6.91
CA SER A 110 -11.06 -15.57 -5.95
C SER A 110 -12.15 -14.55 -6.34
N GLY A 111 -12.01 -13.87 -7.49
CA GLY A 111 -12.98 -12.94 -8.03
C GLY A 111 -13.09 -11.65 -7.22
N TRP A 112 -14.32 -11.29 -6.84
CA TRP A 112 -14.63 -10.03 -6.17
C TRP A 112 -14.73 -10.23 -4.65
N VAL A 113 -13.89 -9.51 -3.90
CA VAL A 113 -13.78 -9.62 -2.45
C VAL A 113 -14.11 -8.27 -1.80
N PRO A 114 -14.79 -8.22 -0.64
CA PRO A 114 -15.11 -6.96 0.04
C PRO A 114 -13.90 -6.05 0.23
N SER A 115 -14.09 -4.76 -0.06
CA SER A 115 -13.09 -3.69 0.07
C SER A 115 -13.69 -2.47 0.78
N ARG A 116 -12.83 -1.54 1.21
CA ARG A 116 -13.22 -0.22 1.74
C ARG A 116 -12.39 0.93 1.19
N VAL A 117 -11.51 0.66 0.23
CA VAL A 117 -10.60 1.65 -0.36
C VAL A 117 -11.35 2.87 -0.89
N LEU A 118 -12.40 2.72 -1.72
CA LEU A 118 -13.15 3.86 -2.25
C LEU A 118 -13.78 4.68 -1.12
N ARG A 119 -14.41 4.01 -0.14
CA ARG A 119 -15.01 4.71 1.01
C ARG A 119 -13.96 5.46 1.84
N ARG A 120 -12.76 4.92 1.99
CA ARG A 120 -11.66 5.57 2.71
C ARG A 120 -11.10 6.76 1.93
N MET A 121 -10.99 6.64 0.60
CA MET A 121 -10.60 7.74 -0.27
C MET A 121 -11.60 8.90 -0.23
N GLU A 122 -12.90 8.61 -0.20
CA GLU A 122 -13.97 9.61 -0.06
C GLU A 122 -13.92 10.36 1.29
N LYS A 123 -13.36 9.73 2.32
CA LYS A 123 -13.16 10.33 3.64
C LYS A 123 -11.80 11.01 3.80
N GLU A 124 -11.03 11.13 2.71
CA GLU A 124 -9.67 11.69 2.68
C GLU A 124 -8.65 10.97 3.57
N ASP A 125 -8.96 9.77 4.05
CA ASP A 125 -8.10 8.95 4.92
C ASP A 125 -7.05 8.15 4.12
N TYR A 126 -7.06 8.26 2.78
CA TYR A 126 -6.21 7.46 1.91
C TYR A 126 -5.61 8.29 0.78
N SER A 127 -4.31 8.64 0.90
CA SER A 127 -3.68 9.67 0.07
C SER A 127 -2.81 9.16 -1.08
N SER A 128 -2.58 7.85 -1.25
CA SER A 128 -1.62 7.38 -2.27
C SER A 128 -2.22 7.15 -3.66
N TYR A 129 -3.54 7.02 -3.78
CA TYR A 129 -4.22 6.67 -5.03
C TYR A 129 -5.37 7.64 -5.36
N ARG A 130 -5.82 7.58 -6.61
CA ARG A 130 -7.05 8.18 -7.14
C ARG A 130 -7.95 7.08 -7.67
N ALA A 131 -9.25 7.25 -7.50
CA ALA A 131 -10.24 6.36 -8.11
C ALA A 131 -10.63 6.95 -9.46
N LEU A 132 -10.22 6.27 -10.54
CA LEU A 132 -10.57 6.62 -11.91
C LEU A 132 -11.82 5.86 -12.32
N PRO A 133 -12.96 6.51 -12.59
CA PRO A 133 -14.14 5.84 -13.13
C PRO A 133 -13.81 5.15 -14.45
N VAL A 134 -14.17 3.88 -14.61
CA VAL A 134 -13.95 3.11 -15.85
C VAL A 134 -15.23 2.39 -16.26
N SER A 135 -15.37 2.07 -17.55
CA SER A 135 -16.47 1.20 -18.00
C SER A 135 -16.26 -0.23 -17.49
N GLU A 136 -17.28 -1.08 -17.63
CA GLU A 136 -17.16 -2.50 -17.29
C GLU A 136 -16.15 -3.20 -18.22
N GLU A 137 -16.17 -2.89 -19.51
CA GLU A 137 -15.24 -3.45 -20.50
C GLU A 137 -13.79 -3.01 -20.24
N GLU A 138 -13.59 -1.74 -19.85
CA GLU A 138 -12.28 -1.24 -19.42
C GLU A 138 -11.82 -1.97 -18.16
N ALA A 139 -12.71 -2.15 -17.17
CA ALA A 139 -12.42 -2.87 -15.93
C ALA A 139 -11.97 -4.32 -16.21
N GLU A 140 -12.69 -5.05 -17.07
CA GLU A 140 -12.33 -6.41 -17.48
C GLU A 140 -10.99 -6.46 -18.21
N THR A 141 -10.73 -5.50 -19.10
CA THR A 141 -9.43 -5.39 -19.79
C THR A 141 -8.28 -5.17 -18.81
N ILE A 142 -8.49 -4.31 -17.81
CA ILE A 142 -7.49 -4.05 -16.76
C ILE A 142 -7.26 -5.29 -15.90
N ILE A 143 -8.33 -5.99 -15.51
CA ILE A 143 -8.27 -7.23 -14.73
C ILE A 143 -7.48 -8.31 -15.49
N ALA A 144 -7.78 -8.51 -16.77
CA ALA A 144 -7.11 -9.51 -17.62
C ALA A 144 -5.62 -9.20 -17.82
N GLY A 145 -5.23 -7.92 -17.80
CA GLY A 145 -3.84 -7.47 -17.93
C GLY A 145 -3.03 -7.47 -16.64
N LYS A 146 -3.60 -7.93 -15.50
CA LYS A 146 -2.89 -7.91 -14.21
C LYS A 146 -1.77 -8.93 -14.13
N PRO A 147 -0.69 -8.64 -13.38
CA PRO A 147 0.32 -9.63 -13.07
C PRO A 147 -0.29 -10.78 -12.26
N ALA A 148 0.24 -11.98 -12.48
CA ALA A 148 -0.17 -13.17 -11.72
C ALA A 148 0.15 -13.05 -10.23
N ARG A 149 1.25 -12.37 -9.89
CA ARG A 149 1.66 -12.12 -8.50
C ARG A 149 1.04 -10.85 -7.97
N ARG A 150 0.27 -10.96 -6.88
CA ARG A 150 -0.42 -9.84 -6.21
C ARG A 150 -0.44 -10.08 -4.71
N CYS A 151 -0.45 -9.00 -3.92
CA CYS A 151 -0.44 -9.08 -2.46
C CYS A 151 -1.59 -8.26 -1.88
N PHE A 152 -2.25 -8.78 -0.86
CA PHE A 152 -3.39 -8.16 -0.20
C PHE A 152 -3.18 -8.14 1.31
N GLN A 153 -3.63 -7.06 1.96
CA GLN A 153 -3.83 -7.06 3.41
C GLN A 153 -5.29 -7.36 3.71
N VAL A 154 -5.52 -8.29 4.64
CA VAL A 154 -6.86 -8.60 5.17
C VAL A 154 -7.05 -7.79 6.43
N LEU A 155 -8.13 -7.02 6.50
CA LEU A 155 -8.47 -6.13 7.61
C LEU A 155 -9.82 -6.56 8.22
N SER A 156 -10.02 -6.20 9.48
CA SER A 156 -11.22 -6.58 10.25
C SER A 156 -11.81 -5.36 10.97
N VAL A 157 -13.13 -5.35 11.18
CA VAL A 157 -13.80 -4.36 12.03
C VAL A 157 -13.52 -4.60 13.51
N GLU A 158 -13.24 -5.86 13.84
CA GLU A 158 -12.94 -6.33 15.18
C GLU A 158 -11.43 -6.32 15.39
N GLY A 159 -10.92 -5.27 16.05
CA GLY A 159 -9.56 -5.24 16.57
C GLY A 159 -8.85 -3.90 16.43
N PRO A 160 -7.66 -3.77 17.05
CA PRO A 160 -6.75 -2.66 16.77
C PRO A 160 -6.45 -2.59 15.27
N ASN A 161 -5.95 -1.44 14.78
CA ASN A 161 -5.61 -1.12 13.37
C ASN A 161 -4.53 -2.03 12.73
N LEU A 162 -4.41 -3.28 13.14
CA LEU A 162 -3.50 -4.27 12.62
C LEU A 162 -4.22 -5.13 11.57
N PRO A 163 -3.56 -5.43 10.44
CA PRO A 163 -4.02 -6.46 9.53
C PRO A 163 -4.31 -7.76 10.27
N PHE A 164 -5.38 -8.45 9.86
CA PHE A 164 -5.68 -9.81 10.28
C PHE A 164 -4.68 -10.79 9.66
N ALA A 165 -4.34 -10.58 8.39
CA ALA A 165 -3.37 -11.37 7.64
C ALA A 165 -2.81 -10.57 6.45
N VAL A 166 -1.73 -11.07 5.87
CA VAL A 166 -1.24 -10.66 4.55
C VAL A 166 -1.35 -11.87 3.63
N VAL A 167 -1.94 -11.68 2.45
CA VAL A 167 -2.16 -12.74 1.47
C VAL A 167 -1.30 -12.45 0.24
N ARG A 168 -0.64 -13.48 -0.29
CA ARG A 168 0.02 -13.46 -1.60
C ARG A 168 -0.73 -14.39 -2.52
N VAL A 169 -1.01 -13.91 -3.71
CA VAL A 169 -1.59 -14.69 -4.79
C VAL A 169 -0.55 -14.78 -5.90
N ASN A 170 -0.34 -15.99 -6.42
CA ASN A 170 0.48 -16.24 -7.60
C ASN A 170 -0.30 -17.14 -8.57
N GLY A 171 -1.06 -16.51 -9.47
CA GLY A 171 -2.04 -17.21 -10.31
C GLY A 171 -3.17 -17.78 -9.44
N GLU A 172 -3.32 -19.10 -9.45
CA GLU A 172 -4.32 -19.84 -8.66
C GLU A 172 -3.83 -20.22 -7.25
N HIS A 173 -2.54 -19.99 -6.94
CA HIS A 173 -1.99 -20.31 -5.64
C HIS A 173 -2.15 -19.13 -4.67
N GLU A 174 -2.61 -19.41 -3.46
CA GLU A 174 -2.78 -18.44 -2.39
C GLU A 174 -2.02 -18.89 -1.13
N GLU A 175 -1.22 -17.98 -0.59
CA GLU A 175 -0.54 -18.13 0.70
C GLU A 175 -0.92 -16.98 1.62
N ALA A 176 -1.08 -17.27 2.91
CA ALA A 176 -1.34 -16.25 3.92
C ALA A 176 -0.30 -16.28 5.03
N PHE A 177 0.11 -15.09 5.45
CA PHE A 177 0.82 -14.84 6.70
C PHE A 177 -0.19 -14.33 7.71
N THR A 178 -0.49 -15.15 8.71
CA THR A 178 -1.52 -14.87 9.70
C THR A 178 -0.89 -14.49 11.05
N ARG A 179 -1.70 -14.42 12.11
CA ARG A 179 -1.22 -14.21 13.48
C ARG A 179 -0.40 -15.38 14.04
N GLU A 180 -0.32 -16.49 13.32
CA GLU A 180 0.58 -17.62 13.62
C GLU A 180 2.02 -17.34 13.18
N LEU A 181 2.25 -16.23 12.47
CA LEU A 181 3.57 -15.72 12.09
C LEU A 181 4.37 -16.63 11.16
N ALA A 182 3.68 -17.36 10.30
CA ALA A 182 4.26 -18.17 9.25
C ALA A 182 3.47 -18.01 7.95
N TRP A 183 4.15 -18.12 6.81
CA TRP A 183 3.52 -18.29 5.51
C TRP A 183 3.03 -19.73 5.37
N GLY A 184 1.81 -19.89 4.86
CA GLY A 184 1.30 -21.20 4.48
C GLY A 184 0.16 -21.11 3.46
N PRO A 185 -0.22 -22.23 2.82
CA PRO A 185 -1.35 -22.29 1.89
C PRO A 185 -2.64 -21.76 2.53
N SER A 186 -3.46 -21.06 1.74
CA SER A 186 -4.66 -20.41 2.26
C SER A 186 -5.82 -20.36 1.26
N THR A 187 -7.02 -20.14 1.80
CA THR A 187 -8.27 -19.84 1.06
C THR A 187 -8.94 -18.59 1.63
N LEU A 188 -8.17 -17.74 2.30
CA LEU A 188 -8.64 -16.62 3.10
C LEU A 188 -9.37 -15.58 2.25
N LEU A 189 -9.00 -15.35 0.99
CA LEU A 189 -9.74 -14.40 0.14
C LEU A 189 -11.17 -14.89 -0.16
N ALA A 190 -11.33 -16.19 -0.43
CA ALA A 190 -12.65 -16.80 -0.61
C ALA A 190 -13.47 -16.76 0.69
N GLU A 191 -12.83 -17.01 1.84
CA GLU A 191 -13.47 -16.86 3.14
C GLU A 191 -13.92 -15.43 3.41
N VAL A 192 -13.10 -14.42 3.09
CA VAL A 192 -13.46 -13.00 3.24
C VAL A 192 -14.61 -12.63 2.31
N ALA A 193 -14.69 -13.20 1.11
CA ALA A 193 -15.83 -13.00 0.23
C ALA A 193 -17.14 -13.54 0.82
N ALA A 194 -17.09 -14.64 1.57
CA ALA A 194 -18.24 -15.27 2.19
C ALA A 194 -18.64 -14.65 3.55
N HIS A 195 -17.69 -14.11 4.31
CA HIS A 195 -17.91 -13.65 5.69
C HIS A 195 -18.04 -12.14 5.82
N ARG A 196 -19.04 -11.71 6.58
CA ARG A 196 -19.19 -10.29 6.95
C ARG A 196 -18.16 -9.92 8.03
N GLY A 197 -17.61 -8.71 7.94
CA GLY A 197 -16.75 -8.12 8.98
C GLY A 197 -15.27 -7.99 8.60
N ARG A 198 -14.84 -8.66 7.53
CA ARG A 198 -13.49 -8.51 6.95
C ARG A 198 -13.56 -7.83 5.58
N TRP A 199 -12.45 -7.21 5.19
CA TRP A 199 -12.25 -6.67 3.85
C TRP A 199 -10.78 -6.75 3.49
N VAL A 200 -10.48 -6.55 2.21
CA VAL A 200 -9.10 -6.58 1.71
C VAL A 200 -8.73 -5.27 1.05
N GLU A 201 -7.44 -4.98 1.07
CA GLU A 201 -6.83 -3.90 0.30
C GLU A 201 -5.60 -4.47 -0.42
N GLU A 202 -5.42 -4.14 -1.69
CA GLU A 202 -4.26 -4.58 -2.46
C GLU A 202 -3.04 -3.73 -2.11
N LEU A 203 -1.95 -4.39 -1.72
CA LEU A 203 -0.66 -3.74 -1.51
C LEU A 203 -0.08 -3.28 -2.86
N SER A 204 0.81 -2.29 -2.84
CA SER A 204 1.44 -1.75 -4.07
C SER A 204 2.05 -2.86 -4.94
N ALA A 205 2.04 -2.69 -6.27
CA ALA A 205 2.47 -3.74 -7.21
C ALA A 205 3.95 -4.19 -7.06
N ASP A 206 4.79 -3.33 -6.48
CA ASP A 206 6.18 -3.59 -6.10
C ASP A 206 6.34 -4.25 -4.71
N ALA A 207 5.27 -4.33 -3.93
CA ALA A 207 5.29 -4.97 -2.62
C ALA A 207 5.24 -6.49 -2.77
N THR A 208 6.27 -7.16 -2.26
CA THR A 208 6.30 -8.63 -2.14
C THR A 208 5.35 -9.15 -1.05
N GLY A 209 4.84 -8.26 -0.19
CA GLY A 209 4.08 -8.57 1.02
C GLY A 209 4.96 -8.83 2.25
N ASP A 210 6.29 -8.86 2.11
CA ASP A 210 7.20 -9.19 3.23
C ASP A 210 7.16 -8.09 4.29
N LEU A 211 7.26 -6.83 3.89
CA LEU A 211 7.18 -5.68 4.80
C LEU A 211 5.86 -5.64 5.58
N ALA A 212 4.73 -5.94 4.91
CA ALA A 212 3.43 -6.00 5.57
C ALA A 212 3.35 -7.17 6.57
N ALA A 213 3.90 -8.34 6.22
CA ALA A 213 3.98 -9.48 7.12
C ALA A 213 4.90 -9.20 8.31
N TYR A 214 6.02 -8.51 8.09
CA TYR A 214 6.92 -8.06 9.15
C TYR A 214 6.20 -7.13 10.12
N HIS A 215 5.48 -6.12 9.63
CA HIS A 215 4.70 -5.23 10.49
C HIS A 215 3.59 -5.96 11.25
N LEU A 216 2.95 -6.96 10.64
CA LEU A 216 2.01 -7.84 11.33
C LEU A 216 2.70 -8.64 12.45
N ALA A 217 3.85 -9.25 12.16
CA ALA A 217 4.63 -10.01 13.14
C ALA A 217 5.12 -9.14 14.30
N LEU A 218 5.67 -7.97 14.00
CA LEU A 218 6.12 -6.99 14.98
C LEU A 218 4.98 -6.59 15.92
N ALA A 219 3.81 -6.26 15.37
CA ALA A 219 2.68 -5.83 16.17
C ALA A 219 2.10 -6.96 17.03
N GLN A 220 2.00 -8.17 16.48
CA GLN A 220 1.54 -9.35 17.20
C GLN A 220 2.51 -9.73 18.33
N ARG A 221 3.83 -9.73 18.07
CA ARG A 221 4.87 -10.00 19.07
C ARG A 221 4.91 -8.94 20.17
N ARG A 222 4.74 -7.65 19.82
CA ARG A 222 4.58 -6.56 20.82
C ARG A 222 3.33 -6.73 21.68
N LEU A 223 2.25 -7.27 21.12
CA LEU A 223 1.05 -7.60 21.90
C LEU A 223 1.35 -8.76 22.87
N TRP A 224 1.96 -9.84 22.40
CA TRP A 224 2.34 -10.97 23.26
C TRP A 224 3.32 -10.60 24.34
N GLN A 225 4.33 -9.77 24.03
CA GLN A 225 5.27 -9.26 25.02
C GLN A 225 4.54 -8.55 26.16
N ARG A 226 3.60 -7.65 25.84
CA ARG A 226 2.83 -6.91 26.84
C ARG A 226 1.90 -7.79 27.67
N LEU A 227 1.32 -8.83 27.08
CA LEU A 227 0.28 -9.65 27.72
C LEU A 227 0.80 -10.91 28.41
N HIS A 228 1.92 -11.48 27.94
CA HIS A 228 2.34 -12.84 28.28
C HIS A 228 3.79 -12.96 28.73
N TRP A 229 4.70 -12.10 28.25
CA TRP A 229 6.12 -12.24 28.58
C TRP A 229 6.48 -11.38 29.79
N LYS A 230 6.89 -12.02 30.89
CA LYS A 230 7.28 -11.33 32.13
C LYS A 230 8.79 -11.01 32.14
N GLY A 231 9.15 -9.85 32.70
CA GLY A 231 10.55 -9.46 32.90
C GLY A 231 11.10 -8.56 31.78
N ALA A 232 12.43 -8.48 31.68
CA ALA A 232 13.10 -7.73 30.62
C ALA A 232 12.73 -8.27 29.23
N GLY A 233 12.57 -7.38 28.25
CA GLY A 233 12.23 -7.77 26.89
C GLY A 233 13.42 -8.39 26.18
N TYR A 234 13.21 -9.51 25.48
CA TYR A 234 14.18 -10.07 24.54
C TYR A 234 13.81 -9.64 23.12
N PHE A 235 14.84 -9.31 22.35
CA PHE A 235 14.71 -8.83 20.97
C PHE A 235 15.74 -9.54 20.09
N ALA A 236 15.28 -10.12 19.00
CA ALA A 236 16.14 -10.56 17.92
C ALA A 236 16.39 -9.40 16.94
N ILE A 237 17.63 -9.25 16.48
CA ILE A 237 18.04 -8.20 15.54
C ILE A 237 18.36 -8.82 14.17
N PHE A 238 17.85 -8.18 13.12
CA PHE A 238 17.90 -8.65 11.74
C PHE A 238 18.42 -7.56 10.80
N SER A 239 18.97 -7.99 9.66
CA SER A 239 19.53 -7.07 8.66
C SER A 239 18.45 -6.24 7.99
N ASP A 240 17.29 -6.87 7.74
CA ASP A 240 16.12 -6.28 7.10
C ASP A 240 14.81 -6.98 7.52
N ALA A 241 13.69 -6.48 6.99
CA ALA A 241 12.35 -6.94 7.33
C ALA A 241 12.03 -8.35 6.80
N VAL A 242 12.69 -8.80 5.72
CA VAL A 242 12.48 -10.14 5.17
C VAL A 242 13.19 -11.17 6.04
N ASP A 243 14.44 -10.90 6.43
CA ASP A 243 15.19 -11.73 7.38
C ASP A 243 14.41 -11.89 8.70
N ALA A 244 13.75 -10.83 9.17
CA ALA A 244 12.97 -10.84 10.39
C ALA A 244 11.78 -11.83 10.38
N LEU A 245 11.33 -12.31 9.21
CA LEU A 245 10.25 -13.30 9.14
C LEU A 245 10.69 -14.71 9.54
N ASP A 246 12.00 -14.97 9.63
CA ASP A 246 12.55 -16.23 10.14
C ASP A 246 13.58 -15.96 11.25
N LEU A 247 13.26 -16.41 12.46
CA LEU A 247 14.13 -16.23 13.63
C LEU A 247 15.53 -16.83 13.44
N ALA A 248 15.67 -17.84 12.57
CA ALA A 248 16.97 -18.42 12.22
C ALA A 248 17.89 -17.42 11.50
N ASN A 249 17.36 -16.33 10.94
CA ASN A 249 18.17 -15.30 10.28
C ASN A 249 18.66 -14.21 11.24
N ALA A 250 18.25 -14.22 12.51
CA ALA A 250 18.72 -13.24 13.48
C ALA A 250 20.26 -13.24 13.57
N PHE A 251 20.89 -12.06 13.60
CA PHE A 251 22.34 -11.99 13.75
C PHE A 251 22.77 -11.57 15.16
N ALA A 252 21.85 -11.00 15.95
CA ALA A 252 22.11 -10.68 17.35
C ALA A 252 20.86 -10.89 18.21
N LEU A 253 21.11 -11.10 19.49
CA LEU A 253 20.10 -11.17 20.54
C LEU A 253 20.39 -10.05 21.55
N VAL A 254 19.36 -9.27 21.86
CA VAL A 254 19.43 -8.20 22.86
C VAL A 254 18.39 -8.48 23.95
N LYS A 255 18.76 -8.23 25.21
CA LYS A 255 17.81 -8.11 26.32
C LYS A 255 17.87 -6.69 26.87
N GLY A 256 16.73 -6.14 27.26
CA GLY A 256 16.73 -4.82 27.87
C GLY A 256 15.37 -4.20 28.04
N ASP A 257 15.41 -2.98 28.58
CA ASP A 257 14.30 -2.04 28.62
C ASP A 257 14.72 -0.69 28.00
N SER A 258 13.95 0.37 28.25
CA SER A 258 14.21 1.71 27.71
C SER A 258 15.52 2.35 28.21
N TRP A 259 16.15 1.82 29.26
CA TRP A 259 17.29 2.44 29.95
C TRP A 259 18.56 1.60 29.85
N GLU A 260 18.45 0.28 29.98
CA GLU A 260 19.58 -0.65 29.90
C GLU A 260 19.34 -1.75 28.87
N GLU A 261 20.30 -1.92 27.97
CA GLU A 261 20.29 -2.97 26.96
C GLU A 261 21.64 -3.70 26.90
N TYR A 262 21.55 -5.01 26.71
CA TYR A 262 22.68 -5.92 26.68
C TYR A 262 22.57 -6.85 25.48
N ALA A 263 23.61 -6.92 24.66
CA ALA A 263 23.72 -7.88 23.57
C ALA A 263 24.35 -9.18 24.08
N TYR A 264 23.86 -10.32 23.60
CA TYR A 264 24.46 -11.61 23.87
C TYR A 264 25.63 -11.88 22.91
N ARG A 265 26.82 -12.13 23.44
CA ARG A 265 28.05 -12.38 22.68
C ARG A 265 28.93 -13.39 23.43
N LYS A 266 29.34 -14.46 22.74
CA LYS A 266 30.30 -15.46 23.26
C LYS A 266 29.97 -15.94 24.67
N GLY A 267 28.74 -16.38 24.91
CA GLY A 267 28.30 -16.84 26.23
C GLY A 267 27.98 -15.74 27.27
N ALA A 268 28.19 -14.46 26.97
CA ALA A 268 28.05 -13.36 27.94
C ALA A 268 27.10 -12.25 27.47
N TRP A 269 26.53 -11.53 28.44
CA TRP A 269 25.75 -10.32 28.19
C TRP A 269 26.64 -9.08 28.31
N GLU A 270 26.82 -8.38 27.20
CA GLU A 270 27.61 -7.15 27.13
C GLU A 270 26.70 -5.95 26.95
N ARG A 271 26.93 -4.86 27.71
CA ARG A 271 26.18 -3.62 27.55
C ARG A 271 26.30 -3.10 26.10
N CYS A 272 25.19 -2.71 25.50
CA CYS A 272 25.16 -2.20 24.12
C CYS A 272 24.27 -0.95 23.98
N SER A 273 24.04 -0.52 22.75
CA SER A 273 23.14 0.59 22.42
C SER A 273 22.32 0.32 21.13
N LEU A 274 22.01 -0.95 20.83
CA LEU A 274 21.47 -1.38 19.54
C LEU A 274 20.01 -0.99 19.35
N LEU A 275 19.13 -1.33 20.30
CA LEU A 275 17.71 -0.99 20.29
C LEU A 275 17.52 0.52 20.31
N ARG A 276 18.32 1.24 21.11
CA ARG A 276 18.33 2.72 21.09
C ARG A 276 18.77 3.28 19.74
N GLY A 277 19.76 2.66 19.12
CA GLY A 277 20.23 3.01 17.79
C GLY A 277 19.13 2.83 16.74
N ILE A 278 18.41 1.71 16.79
CA ILE A 278 17.29 1.42 15.88
C ILE A 278 16.12 2.40 16.14
N SER A 279 15.72 2.60 17.41
CA SER A 279 14.60 3.48 17.76
C SER A 279 14.83 4.94 17.35
N ASN A 280 16.09 5.38 17.34
CA ASN A 280 16.47 6.74 16.94
C ASN A 280 16.79 6.87 15.45
N GLY A 281 16.62 5.80 14.66
CA GLY A 281 16.97 5.76 13.23
C GLY A 281 18.47 5.84 12.95
N GLY A 282 19.32 5.60 13.95
CA GLY A 282 20.77 5.56 13.79
C GLY A 282 21.29 4.27 13.17
N ASN A 283 20.49 3.19 13.19
CA ASN A 283 20.76 1.92 12.52
C ASN A 283 19.58 1.53 11.64
N THR A 284 19.85 0.94 10.47
CA THR A 284 18.82 0.43 9.54
C THR A 284 18.42 -1.02 9.81
N TYR A 285 18.80 -1.56 10.97
CA TYR A 285 18.43 -2.91 11.37
C TYR A 285 16.99 -2.97 11.83
N GLU A 286 16.41 -4.17 11.76
CA GLU A 286 15.07 -4.44 12.25
C GLU A 286 15.13 -5.22 13.56
N GLU A 287 14.20 -4.93 14.47
CA GLU A 287 14.07 -5.65 15.74
C GLU A 287 12.70 -6.34 15.86
N LEU A 288 12.71 -7.59 16.32
CA LEU A 288 11.47 -8.28 16.73
C LEU A 288 11.54 -8.69 18.20
N PRO A 289 10.49 -8.39 18.99
CA PRO A 289 10.33 -8.98 20.31
C PRO A 289 10.21 -10.52 20.19
N ILE A 290 10.94 -11.24 21.02
CA ILE A 290 10.88 -12.70 21.09
C ILE A 290 10.57 -13.16 22.51
N SER A 291 10.00 -14.36 22.61
CA SER A 291 9.74 -15.01 23.89
C SER A 291 11.04 -15.43 24.58
N PRO A 292 11.03 -15.65 25.90
CA PRO A 292 12.19 -16.18 26.62
C PRO A 292 12.69 -17.54 26.10
N ASP A 293 11.79 -18.40 25.60
CA ASP A 293 12.17 -19.71 25.06
C ASP A 293 12.87 -19.55 23.70
N GLU A 294 12.35 -18.69 22.81
CA GLU A 294 13.01 -18.31 21.56
C GLU A 294 14.39 -17.69 21.81
N ALA A 295 14.52 -16.85 22.85
CA ALA A 295 15.80 -16.27 23.23
C ALA A 295 16.82 -17.33 23.65
N ARG A 296 16.42 -18.37 24.40
CA ARG A 296 17.32 -19.49 24.76
C ARG A 296 17.80 -20.26 23.53
N LEU A 297 16.88 -20.60 22.63
CA LEU A 297 17.24 -21.26 21.36
C LEU A 297 18.21 -20.40 20.53
N LEU A 298 18.00 -19.08 20.52
CA LEU A 298 18.86 -18.16 19.81
C LEU A 298 20.26 -18.04 20.48
N MET A 299 20.36 -18.08 21.81
CA MET A 299 21.66 -18.12 22.51
C MET A 299 22.47 -19.35 22.11
N GLU A 300 21.86 -20.55 22.19
CA GLU A 300 22.51 -21.82 21.82
C GLU A 300 23.05 -21.77 20.39
N ARG A 301 22.27 -21.21 19.47
CA ARG A 301 22.69 -21.07 18.07
C ARG A 301 23.84 -20.07 17.89
N LEU A 302 23.80 -18.95 18.60
CA LEU A 302 24.83 -17.91 18.50
C LEU A 302 26.16 -18.34 19.12
N ASP A 303 26.15 -19.21 20.12
CA ASP A 303 27.36 -19.79 20.70
C ASP A 303 28.02 -20.85 19.79
N ASN A 304 27.25 -21.46 18.89
CA ASN A 304 27.73 -22.47 17.95
C ASN A 304 28.25 -21.90 16.61
N ARG A 305 28.31 -20.57 16.46
CA ARG A 305 28.85 -19.87 15.29
C ARG A 305 30.31 -19.47 15.50
#